data_AF-A0A8V8TQR2-F1
#
_entry.id   AF-A0A8V8TQR2-F1
#
_cell.length_a   1.000
_cell.length_b   1.000
_cell.length_c   1.000
_cell.angle_alpha   90.00
_cell.angle_beta   90.00
_cell.angle_gamma   90.00
#
_symmetry.space_group_name_H-M   'P 1'
#
loop_
_entity.id
_entity.type
_entity.pdbx_description
1 polymer ?
#
loop_
_entity_poly.entity_id
_entity_poly.type
_entity_poly.pdbx_seq_one_letter_code
_entity_poly.pdbx_strand_id
1 'polypeptide(L)'
;MPGEEEERAFLVAREELASALRRDSGQAFSLEQLRPLLASSLPLAARYLQLDAARLVRCNAHGEPRNYLNTLSTALNILEKYGRNLLSPQRPRYWRGVKFNNPVFRSTVDAVQGGRDVLRLYGYTEEQPDGLSFPEGQEEPDEHQVATVTLEVLLLRTELSLLLQNTHPRQQALEQLLEDKVEDDMLQLSEFDPLLREIAPGPLTTPSVPADSDVAWSFLERCSISPALQAPLLVPASSVVLPQAHCTAHPVNRPCVQPVTTCSMDTHPVLITSARPCLGSCRVPT
;
A
#
# COMPACT_ATOMS: atom_id res chain seq x y z
N MET A 1 9.91 36.62 -1.26
CA MET A 1 9.20 36.38 0.02
C MET A 1 9.68 35.03 0.59
N PRO A 2 9.73 34.82 1.92
CA PRO A 2 10.27 33.58 2.50
C PRO A 2 9.55 32.30 2.02
N GLY A 3 8.26 32.39 1.65
CA GLY A 3 7.53 31.24 1.09
C GLY A 3 7.94 30.82 -0.33
N GLU A 4 8.38 31.76 -1.18
CA GLU A 4 8.81 31.44 -2.56
C GLU A 4 10.15 30.71 -2.58
N GLU A 5 11.02 31.03 -1.62
CA GLU A 5 12.33 30.38 -1.46
C GLU A 5 12.17 28.94 -0.95
N GLU A 6 11.23 28.72 -0.01
CA GLU A 6 10.87 27.38 0.46
C GLU A 6 10.26 26.54 -0.66
N GLU A 7 9.33 27.09 -1.44
CA GLU A 7 8.74 26.39 -2.59
C GLU A 7 9.80 26.01 -3.63
N ARG A 8 10.73 26.92 -3.92
CA ARG A 8 11.85 26.63 -4.83
C ARG A 8 12.73 25.51 -4.27
N ALA A 9 13.09 25.55 -2.99
CA ALA A 9 13.91 24.52 -2.36
C ALA A 9 13.21 23.14 -2.39
N PHE A 10 11.90 23.13 -2.15
CA PHE A 10 11.06 21.93 -2.24
C PHE A 10 11.10 21.32 -3.66
N LEU A 11 10.89 22.14 -4.69
CA LEU A 11 10.88 21.69 -6.08
C LEU A 11 12.25 21.17 -6.53
N VAL A 12 13.34 21.81 -6.10
CA VAL A 12 14.71 21.35 -6.39
C VAL A 12 14.96 19.99 -5.76
N ALA A 13 14.68 19.83 -4.46
CA ALA A 13 14.84 18.54 -3.78
C ALA A 13 13.96 17.44 -4.41
N ARG A 14 12.73 17.79 -4.83
CA ARG A 14 11.82 16.87 -5.51
C ARG A 14 12.40 16.38 -6.84
N GLU A 15 12.93 17.28 -7.67
CA GLU A 15 13.52 16.89 -8.95
C GLU A 15 14.82 16.09 -8.78
N GLU A 16 15.64 16.43 -7.78
CA GLU A 16 16.88 15.69 -7.47
C GLU A 16 16.58 14.23 -7.09
N LEU A 17 15.61 14.01 -6.20
CA LEU A 17 15.24 12.65 -5.76
C LEU A 17 14.50 11.87 -6.85
N ALA A 18 13.65 12.53 -7.65
CA ALA A 18 13.01 11.89 -8.80
C ALA A 18 14.05 11.49 -9.87
N SER A 19 15.03 12.36 -10.14
CA SER A 19 16.17 12.05 -11.01
C SER A 19 16.99 10.88 -10.50
N ALA A 20 17.18 10.79 -9.18
CA ALA A 20 17.87 9.67 -8.55
C ALA A 20 17.11 8.34 -8.75
N LEU A 21 15.78 8.34 -8.60
CA LEU A 21 14.94 7.17 -8.90
C LEU A 21 15.02 6.70 -10.35
N ARG A 22 15.07 7.64 -11.31
CA ARG A 22 15.24 7.28 -12.74
C ARG A 22 16.60 6.64 -13.01
N ARG A 23 17.64 7.11 -12.31
CA ARG A 23 19.01 6.58 -12.47
C ARG A 23 19.18 5.21 -11.81
N ASP A 24 18.60 5.03 -10.63
CA ASP A 24 18.60 3.79 -9.86
C ASP A 24 17.25 3.59 -9.18
N SER A 25 16.41 2.76 -9.80
CA SER A 25 15.08 2.42 -9.29
C SER A 25 15.12 1.65 -7.97
N GLY A 26 16.27 1.06 -7.61
CA GLY A 26 16.51 0.37 -6.35
C GLY A 26 17.02 1.29 -5.23
N GLN A 27 17.33 2.56 -5.53
CA GLN A 27 17.87 3.48 -4.56
C GLN A 27 16.89 3.69 -3.39
N ALA A 28 17.38 3.42 -2.18
CA ALA A 28 16.71 3.79 -0.94
C ALA A 28 17.07 5.24 -0.59
N PHE A 29 16.11 5.98 -0.03
CA PHE A 29 16.34 7.33 0.47
C PHE A 29 16.31 7.34 2.00
N SER A 30 17.29 8.00 2.60
CA SER A 30 17.31 8.22 4.04
C SER A 30 16.33 9.33 4.45
N LEU A 31 15.95 9.37 5.72
CA LEU A 31 15.13 10.45 6.25
C LEU A 31 15.77 11.83 6.07
N GLU A 32 17.10 11.92 6.13
CA GLU A 32 17.81 13.18 5.89
C GLU A 32 17.66 13.66 4.44
N GLN A 33 17.65 12.74 3.47
CA GLN A 33 17.40 13.08 2.07
C GLN A 33 15.96 13.53 1.83
N LEU A 34 14.99 12.92 2.53
CA LEU A 34 13.57 13.28 2.43
C LEU A 34 13.20 14.52 3.26
N ARG A 35 14.07 14.94 4.20
CA ARG A 35 13.81 16.03 5.14
C ARG A 35 13.35 17.33 4.48
N PRO A 36 13.94 17.81 3.36
CA PRO A 36 13.49 19.04 2.70
C PRO A 36 12.03 18.97 2.23
N LEU A 37 11.55 17.76 1.89
CA LEU A 37 10.18 17.55 1.45
C LEU A 37 9.22 17.39 2.64
N LEU A 38 9.63 16.62 3.66
CA LEU A 38 8.84 16.30 4.85
C LEU A 38 8.63 17.50 5.77
N ALA A 39 9.68 18.29 6.01
CA ALA A 39 9.67 19.39 6.98
C ALA A 39 9.16 20.71 6.39
N SER A 40 8.89 20.77 5.08
CA SER A 40 8.36 21.96 4.43
C SER A 40 7.02 22.39 5.03
N SER A 41 6.82 23.68 5.19
CA SER A 41 5.60 24.32 5.70
C SER A 41 4.49 24.41 4.66
N LEU A 42 4.80 24.06 3.41
CA LEU A 42 3.88 24.08 2.27
C LEU A 42 2.58 23.29 2.55
N PRO A 43 1.42 23.75 2.01
CA PRO A 43 0.17 23.01 2.07
C PRO A 43 0.26 21.64 1.39
N LEU A 44 -0.56 20.68 1.83
CA LEU A 44 -0.56 19.31 1.28
C LEU A 44 -0.73 19.28 -0.24
N ALA A 45 -1.65 20.08 -0.77
CA ALA A 45 -1.91 20.18 -2.21
C ALA A 45 -0.74 20.79 -3.02
N ALA A 46 0.17 21.53 -2.38
CA ALA A 46 1.37 22.05 -3.03
C ALA A 46 2.55 21.06 -2.98
N ARG A 47 2.55 20.14 -2.00
CA ARG A 47 3.59 19.11 -1.86
C ARG A 47 3.36 17.90 -2.77
N TYR A 48 2.10 17.53 -2.97
CA TYR A 48 1.69 16.40 -3.80
C TYR A 48 1.00 16.90 -5.05
N LEU A 49 1.74 16.95 -6.17
CA LEU A 49 1.26 17.55 -7.41
C LEU A 49 0.61 16.52 -8.34
N GLN A 50 1.00 15.24 -8.22
CA GLN A 50 0.43 14.15 -9.01
C GLN A 50 -0.57 13.35 -8.18
N LEU A 51 -0.20 13.06 -6.93
CA LEU A 51 -0.98 12.26 -6.00
C LEU A 51 -2.00 13.14 -5.26
N ASP A 52 -3.28 12.79 -5.32
CA ASP A 52 -4.28 13.41 -4.43
C ASP A 52 -4.17 12.80 -3.02
N ALA A 53 -3.11 13.18 -2.30
CA ALA A 53 -2.81 12.70 -0.96
C ALA A 53 -3.94 13.03 0.03
N ALA A 54 -4.57 14.20 -0.13
CA ALA A 54 -5.68 14.63 0.71
C ALA A 54 -6.89 13.71 0.55
N ARG A 55 -7.27 13.37 -0.69
CA ARG A 55 -8.38 12.43 -0.96
C ARG A 55 -8.02 11.01 -0.53
N LEU A 56 -6.80 10.54 -0.78
CA LEU A 56 -6.38 9.20 -0.37
C LEU A 56 -6.48 9.00 1.14
N VAL A 57 -6.03 9.97 1.92
CA VAL A 57 -6.11 9.88 3.38
C VAL A 57 -7.57 9.98 3.84
N ARG A 58 -8.32 10.98 3.38
CA ARG A 58 -9.71 11.22 3.81
C ARG A 58 -10.65 10.07 3.45
N CYS A 59 -10.61 9.59 2.20
CA CYS A 59 -11.50 8.52 1.75
C CYS A 59 -11.20 7.15 2.35
N ASN A 60 -10.15 7.03 3.16
CA ASN A 60 -9.79 5.79 3.85
C ASN A 60 -9.75 5.96 5.38
N ALA A 61 -10.07 7.14 5.92
CA ALA A 61 -10.04 7.45 7.34
C ALA A 61 -11.23 6.83 8.11
N HIS A 62 -11.33 5.50 8.09
CA HIS A 62 -12.41 4.76 8.72
C HIS A 62 -11.94 4.05 9.99
N GLY A 63 -12.58 4.37 11.12
CA GLY A 63 -12.25 3.81 12.42
C GLY A 63 -10.96 4.38 13.02
N GLU A 64 -10.24 3.56 13.78
CA GLU A 64 -9.03 4.00 14.50
C GLU A 64 -7.93 4.47 13.56
N PRO A 65 -7.32 5.66 13.80
CA PRO A 65 -6.19 6.20 13.03
C PRO A 65 -5.08 5.20 12.78
N ARG A 66 -4.67 4.49 13.83
CA ARG A 66 -3.62 3.49 13.72
C ARG A 66 -3.94 2.39 12.71
N ASN A 67 -5.21 1.99 12.58
CA ASN A 67 -5.60 0.89 11.69
C ASN A 67 -5.60 1.35 10.23
N TYR A 68 -6.30 2.43 9.91
CA TYR A 68 -6.38 2.88 8.52
C TYR A 68 -5.04 3.41 8.00
N LEU A 69 -4.21 4.05 8.84
CA LEU A 69 -2.87 4.50 8.45
C LEU A 69 -1.94 3.32 8.14
N ASN A 70 -2.06 2.18 8.85
CA ASN A 70 -1.32 0.96 8.54
C ASN A 70 -1.79 0.33 7.22
N THR A 71 -3.11 0.30 6.97
CA THR A 71 -3.68 -0.18 5.71
C THR A 71 -3.18 0.67 4.53
N LEU A 72 -3.26 2.00 4.64
CA LEU A 72 -2.75 2.93 3.62
C LEU A 72 -1.24 2.75 3.41
N SER A 73 -0.45 2.67 4.48
CA SER A 73 1.01 2.46 4.38
C SER A 73 1.35 1.15 3.66
N THR A 74 0.57 0.09 3.89
CA THR A 74 0.73 -1.21 3.21
C THR A 74 0.41 -1.09 1.71
N ALA A 75 -0.69 -0.42 1.35
CA ALA A 75 -1.05 -0.18 -0.04
C ALA A 75 0.01 0.67 -0.77
N LEU A 76 0.46 1.77 -0.15
CA LEU A 76 1.50 2.65 -0.71
C LEU A 76 2.83 1.91 -0.90
N ASN A 77 3.18 0.98 -0.02
CA ASN A 77 4.38 0.16 -0.19
C ASN A 77 4.32 -0.72 -1.46
N ILE A 78 3.15 -1.29 -1.75
CA ILE A 78 2.94 -2.08 -2.98
C ILE A 78 2.91 -1.16 -4.22
N LEU A 79 2.29 0.02 -4.12
CA LEU A 79 2.28 1.03 -5.19
C LEU A 79 3.68 1.58 -5.49
N GLU A 80 4.52 1.78 -4.47
CA GLU A 80 5.92 2.16 -4.62
C GLU A 80 6.68 1.08 -5.42
N LYS A 81 6.43 -0.19 -5.10
CA LYS A 81 7.02 -1.32 -5.82
C LYS A 81 6.60 -1.36 -7.30
N TYR A 82 5.34 -1.05 -7.61
CA TYR A 82 4.90 -0.94 -9.02
C TYR A 82 5.68 0.15 -9.76
N GLY A 83 5.80 1.34 -9.18
CA GLY A 83 6.57 2.44 -9.76
C GLY A 83 8.04 2.09 -9.99
N ARG A 84 8.72 1.54 -8.97
CA ARG A 84 10.12 1.09 -9.09
C ARG A 84 10.33 -0.02 -10.13
N ASN A 85 9.37 -0.94 -10.27
CA ASN A 85 9.44 -1.98 -11.29
C ASN A 85 9.41 -1.41 -12.70
N LEU A 86 8.64 -0.33 -12.93
CA LEU A 86 8.53 0.34 -14.23
C LEU A 86 9.80 1.11 -14.59
N LEU A 87 10.52 1.65 -13.60
CA LEU A 87 11.81 2.33 -13.77
C LEU A 87 13.01 1.36 -13.88
N SER A 88 12.80 0.08 -13.57
CA SER A 88 13.89 -0.91 -13.59
C SER A 88 14.36 -1.19 -15.02
N PRO A 89 15.67 -1.24 -15.30
CA PRO A 89 16.19 -1.73 -16.58
C PRO A 89 15.73 -3.16 -16.89
N GLN A 90 15.45 -3.96 -15.85
CA GLN A 90 14.93 -5.33 -15.95
C GLN A 90 13.47 -5.37 -15.49
N ARG A 91 12.59 -4.69 -16.24
CA ARG A 91 11.13 -4.71 -16.02
C ARG A 91 10.59 -6.15 -15.98
N PRO A 92 9.70 -6.51 -15.04
CA PRO A 92 9.05 -7.81 -15.02
C PRO A 92 8.31 -8.11 -16.33
N ARG A 93 8.30 -9.38 -16.79
CA ARG A 93 7.70 -9.77 -18.09
C ARG A 93 6.27 -9.26 -18.34
N TYR A 94 5.45 -9.18 -17.29
CA TYR A 94 4.05 -8.78 -17.39
C TYR A 94 3.80 -7.36 -16.85
N TRP A 95 4.79 -6.46 -16.94
CA TRP A 95 4.70 -5.10 -16.42
C TRP A 95 3.57 -4.27 -17.05
N ARG A 96 3.14 -4.60 -18.27
CA ARG A 96 2.13 -3.84 -19.02
C ARG A 96 0.70 -3.91 -18.46
N GLY A 97 0.41 -4.84 -17.55
CA GLY A 97 -0.92 -5.02 -17.01
C GLY A 97 -0.92 -5.40 -15.54
N VAL A 98 -1.91 -4.90 -14.80
CA VAL A 98 -2.18 -5.25 -13.41
C VAL A 98 -3.56 -5.87 -13.32
N LYS A 99 -3.64 -7.10 -12.82
CA LYS A 99 -4.90 -7.82 -12.65
C LYS A 99 -5.45 -7.62 -11.24
N PHE A 100 -6.73 -7.27 -11.13
CA PHE A 100 -7.41 -7.06 -9.86
C PHE A 100 -7.64 -8.36 -9.08
N ASN A 101 -7.71 -9.50 -9.76
CA ASN A 101 -7.83 -10.81 -9.11
C ASN A 101 -6.51 -11.31 -8.50
N ASN A 102 -5.38 -10.60 -8.69
CA ASN A 102 -4.12 -10.94 -8.05
C ASN A 102 -4.29 -10.86 -6.52
N PRO A 103 -4.00 -11.92 -5.75
CA PRO A 103 -4.27 -11.94 -4.31
C PRO A 103 -3.56 -10.83 -3.53
N VAL A 104 -2.32 -10.50 -3.92
CA VAL A 104 -1.55 -9.42 -3.27
C VAL A 104 -2.18 -8.07 -3.58
N PHE A 105 -2.51 -7.82 -4.85
CA PHE A 105 -3.19 -6.59 -5.23
C PHE A 105 -4.52 -6.43 -4.48
N ARG A 106 -5.35 -7.48 -4.48
CA ARG A 106 -6.68 -7.47 -3.88
C ARG A 106 -6.66 -7.22 -2.37
N SER A 107 -5.69 -7.79 -1.64
CA SER A 107 -5.60 -7.60 -0.20
C SER A 107 -4.89 -6.32 0.24
N THR A 108 -4.30 -5.56 -0.69
CA THR A 108 -3.51 -4.36 -0.37
C THR A 108 -4.00 -3.12 -1.09
N VAL A 109 -3.69 -2.99 -2.38
CA VAL A 109 -4.01 -1.80 -3.19
C VAL A 109 -5.51 -1.67 -3.43
N ASP A 110 -6.21 -2.79 -3.64
CA ASP A 110 -7.67 -2.79 -3.84
C ASP A 110 -8.46 -2.62 -2.53
N ALA A 111 -7.77 -2.72 -1.38
CA ALA A 111 -8.37 -2.50 -0.07
C ALA A 111 -8.49 -1.00 0.28
N VAL A 112 -7.91 -0.11 -0.54
CA VAL A 112 -7.95 1.34 -0.32
C VAL A 112 -8.62 2.07 -1.48
N GLN A 113 -9.48 3.03 -1.16
CA GLN A 113 -10.10 3.89 -2.14
C GLN A 113 -9.02 4.77 -2.79
N GLY A 114 -9.00 4.82 -4.12
CA GLY A 114 -8.02 5.58 -4.90
C GLY A 114 -6.72 4.81 -5.24
N GLY A 115 -6.53 3.59 -4.74
CA GLY A 115 -5.33 2.79 -5.08
C GLY A 115 -5.18 2.51 -6.58
N ARG A 116 -6.30 2.28 -7.29
CA ARG A 116 -6.33 2.13 -8.75
C ARG A 116 -6.02 3.43 -9.49
N ASP A 117 -6.40 4.58 -8.94
CA ASP A 117 -6.11 5.89 -9.53
C ASP A 117 -4.59 6.14 -9.57
N VAL A 118 -3.85 5.69 -8.55
CA VAL A 118 -2.38 5.75 -8.54
C VAL A 118 -1.77 4.89 -9.65
N LEU A 119 -2.35 3.73 -9.97
CA LEU A 119 -1.88 2.94 -11.12
C LEU A 119 -2.12 3.69 -12.45
N ARG A 120 -3.25 4.38 -12.59
CA ARG A 120 -3.50 5.22 -13.77
C ARG A 120 -2.46 6.33 -13.92
N LEU A 121 -2.01 6.93 -12.81
CA LEU A 121 -0.93 7.93 -12.80
C LEU A 121 0.42 7.38 -13.28
N TYR A 122 0.67 6.08 -13.13
CA TYR A 122 1.85 5.41 -13.69
C TYR A 122 1.74 5.10 -15.19
N GLY A 123 0.54 5.22 -15.78
CA GLY A 123 0.28 4.94 -17.20
C GLY A 123 -0.61 3.71 -17.45
N TYR A 124 -1.10 3.03 -16.40
CA TYR A 124 -2.09 1.94 -16.56
C TYR A 124 -3.49 2.52 -16.81
N THR A 125 -3.71 3.14 -17.97
CA THR A 125 -4.92 3.93 -18.27
C THR A 125 -6.03 3.15 -18.95
N GLU A 126 -5.72 2.05 -19.65
CA GLU A 126 -6.73 1.24 -20.33
C GLU A 126 -7.42 0.31 -19.33
N GLU A 127 -8.74 0.41 -19.25
CA GLU A 127 -9.54 -0.48 -18.42
C GLU A 127 -9.74 -1.83 -19.10
N GLN A 128 -9.42 -2.89 -18.37
CA GLN A 128 -9.65 -4.27 -18.77
C GLN A 128 -10.72 -4.89 -17.85
N PRO A 129 -11.47 -5.91 -18.31
CA PRO A 129 -12.49 -6.57 -17.47
C PRO A 129 -11.93 -7.10 -16.13
N ASP A 130 -10.67 -7.51 -16.10
CA ASP A 130 -9.99 -8.05 -14.92
C ASP A 130 -8.84 -7.17 -14.39
N GLY A 131 -8.71 -5.92 -14.83
CA GLY A 131 -7.55 -5.10 -14.44
C GLY A 131 -7.38 -3.75 -15.14
N LEU A 132 -6.15 -3.25 -15.09
CA LEU A 132 -5.70 -2.07 -15.85
C LEU A 132 -4.48 -2.44 -16.69
N SER A 133 -4.32 -1.81 -17.84
CA SER A 133 -3.16 -1.99 -18.72
C SER A 133 -2.64 -0.68 -19.30
N PHE A 134 -1.39 -0.69 -19.73
CA PHE A 134 -0.86 0.36 -20.60
C PHE A 134 -1.53 0.30 -21.99
N PRO A 135 -1.75 1.44 -22.65
CA PRO A 135 -2.22 1.50 -24.04
C PRO A 135 -1.33 0.69 -24.98
N GLU A 136 -1.91 0.02 -25.97
CA GLU A 136 -1.16 -0.84 -26.91
C GLU A 136 -0.06 -0.08 -27.66
N GLY A 137 -0.32 1.18 -28.02
CA GLY A 137 0.63 2.04 -28.74
C GLY A 137 1.77 2.60 -27.89
N GLN A 138 1.72 2.44 -26.57
CA GLN A 138 2.78 2.92 -25.68
C GLN A 138 3.81 1.82 -25.45
N GLU A 139 5.00 1.93 -26.05
CA GLU A 139 6.05 0.92 -25.92
C GLU A 139 6.69 0.91 -24.52
N GLU A 140 6.95 2.09 -23.96
CA GLU A 140 7.65 2.27 -22.69
C GLU A 140 6.87 3.19 -21.72
N PRO A 141 7.05 3.01 -20.39
CA PRO A 141 6.54 3.96 -19.41
C PRO A 141 7.19 5.34 -19.59
N ASP A 142 6.45 6.39 -19.26
CA ASP A 142 7.06 7.71 -19.09
C ASP A 142 7.88 7.71 -17.80
N GLU A 143 9.20 7.60 -17.92
CA GLU A 143 10.11 7.51 -16.77
C GLU A 143 10.04 8.75 -15.86
N HIS A 144 9.80 9.94 -16.42
CA HIS A 144 9.66 11.17 -15.63
C HIS A 144 8.40 11.12 -14.78
N GLN A 145 7.26 10.85 -15.41
CA GLN A 145 5.99 10.72 -14.71
C GLN A 145 6.04 9.61 -13.64
N VAL A 146 6.54 8.43 -14.00
CA VAL A 146 6.62 7.29 -13.07
C VAL A 146 7.51 7.61 -11.88
N ALA A 147 8.69 8.20 -12.09
CA ALA A 147 9.59 8.57 -10.99
C ALA A 147 9.00 9.62 -10.06
N THR A 148 8.32 10.63 -10.62
CA THR A 148 7.64 11.65 -9.83
C THR A 148 6.52 11.06 -8.98
N VAL A 149 5.65 10.22 -9.56
CA VAL A 149 4.57 9.56 -8.80
C VAL A 149 5.15 8.61 -7.75
N THR A 150 6.21 7.86 -8.08
CA THR A 150 6.88 6.94 -7.14
C THR A 150 7.45 7.69 -5.94
N LEU A 151 8.07 8.85 -6.17
CA LEU A 151 8.60 9.70 -5.10
C LEU A 151 7.48 10.20 -4.18
N GLU A 152 6.35 10.66 -4.74
CA GLU A 152 5.21 11.12 -3.96
C GLU A 152 4.57 9.97 -3.15
N VAL A 153 4.43 8.78 -3.73
CA VAL A 153 3.94 7.59 -3.02
C VAL A 153 4.86 7.21 -1.85
N LEU A 154 6.19 7.21 -2.08
CA LEU A 154 7.19 6.98 -1.04
C LEU A 154 7.11 8.05 0.06
N LEU A 155 6.99 9.32 -0.32
CA LEU A 155 6.94 10.45 0.61
C LEU A 155 5.71 10.34 1.51
N LEU A 156 4.54 10.07 0.93
CA LEU A 156 3.30 9.90 1.70
C LEU A 156 3.43 8.72 2.66
N ARG A 157 3.92 7.56 2.19
CA ARG A 157 4.16 6.40 3.06
C ARG A 157 5.09 6.74 4.23
N THR A 158 6.08 7.59 3.98
CA THR A 158 7.03 8.04 5.01
C THR A 158 6.36 8.98 6.01
N GLU A 159 5.56 9.95 5.55
CA GLU A 159 4.75 10.81 6.42
C GLU A 159 3.81 9.98 7.31
N LEU A 160 3.08 9.01 6.76
CA LEU A 160 2.20 8.13 7.54
C LEU A 160 2.97 7.28 8.56
N SER A 161 4.17 6.81 8.19
CA SER A 161 5.03 6.04 9.09
C SER A 161 5.53 6.88 10.27
N LEU A 162 5.87 8.14 10.02
CA LEU A 162 6.29 9.09 11.05
C LEU A 162 5.12 9.53 11.94
N LEU A 163 3.92 9.70 11.38
CA LEU A 163 2.69 9.94 12.15
C LEU A 163 2.42 8.81 13.13
N LEU A 164 2.47 7.56 12.65
CA LEU A 164 2.28 6.36 13.48
C LEU A 164 3.32 6.24 14.61
N GLN A 165 4.49 6.87 14.45
CA GLN A 165 5.56 6.91 15.44
C GLN A 165 5.50 8.16 16.34
N ASN A 166 4.59 9.11 16.07
CA ASN A 166 4.53 10.43 16.71
C ASN A 166 5.83 11.23 16.58
N THR A 167 6.54 11.06 15.46
CA THR A 167 7.84 11.72 15.17
C THR A 167 7.77 12.58 13.93
N HIS A 168 6.58 12.87 13.40
CA HIS A 168 6.44 13.71 12.22
C HIS A 168 6.86 15.17 12.53
N PRO A 169 7.69 15.82 11.69
CA PRO A 169 8.11 17.21 11.91
C PRO A 169 6.95 18.20 12.02
N ARG A 170 5.80 17.84 11.44
CA ARG A 170 4.56 18.61 11.44
C ARG A 170 3.39 17.79 11.99
N GLN A 171 3.61 17.05 13.09
CA GLN A 171 2.61 16.15 13.68
C GLN A 171 1.24 16.84 13.86
N GLN A 172 1.19 17.95 14.59
CA GLN A 172 -0.05 18.68 14.91
C GLN A 172 -0.80 19.17 13.66
N ALA A 173 -0.08 19.69 12.66
CA ALA A 173 -0.70 20.21 11.44
C ALA A 173 -1.34 19.09 10.61
N LEU A 174 -0.77 17.88 10.66
CA LEU A 174 -1.26 16.74 9.90
C LEU A 174 -2.35 15.97 10.65
N GLU A 175 -2.28 15.92 11.98
CA GLU A 175 -3.37 15.45 12.85
C GLU A 175 -4.62 16.31 12.72
N GLN A 176 -4.48 17.65 12.71
CA GLN A 176 -5.62 18.55 12.46
C GLN A 176 -6.27 18.28 11.10
N LEU A 177 -5.49 17.97 10.06
CA LEU A 177 -6.03 17.61 8.74
C LEU A 177 -6.78 16.26 8.75
N LEU A 178 -6.42 15.36 9.67
CA LEU A 178 -7.12 14.10 9.91
C LEU A 178 -8.39 14.31 10.77
N GLU A 179 -8.34 15.24 11.74
CA GLU A 179 -9.40 15.50 12.73
C GLU A 179 -10.50 16.45 12.24
N ASP A 180 -10.18 17.47 11.42
CA ASP A 180 -11.12 18.44 10.79
C ASP A 180 -12.25 17.75 9.97
N LYS A 181 -12.21 16.42 9.85
CA LYS A 181 -13.18 15.59 9.13
C LYS A 181 -14.14 14.82 10.01
N VAL A 182 -13.89 14.65 11.31
CA VAL A 182 -14.94 14.09 12.19
C VAL A 182 -16.13 15.05 12.26
N GLU A 183 -15.87 16.36 12.19
CA GLU A 183 -16.90 17.38 12.31
C GLU A 183 -17.63 17.66 10.99
N ASP A 184 -16.94 17.67 9.85
CA ASP A 184 -17.53 17.98 8.55
C ASP A 184 -18.50 16.87 8.07
N ASP A 185 -18.18 15.59 8.29
CA ASP A 185 -19.10 14.48 8.01
C ASP A 185 -20.30 14.45 8.97
N MET A 186 -20.12 14.95 10.20
CA MET A 186 -21.19 15.07 11.20
C MET A 186 -22.13 16.24 10.89
N LEU A 187 -21.62 17.32 10.31
CA LEU A 187 -22.40 18.48 9.85
C LEU A 187 -23.20 18.15 8.57
N GLN A 188 -22.63 17.38 7.64
CA GLN A 188 -23.33 16.93 6.42
C GLN A 188 -24.47 15.95 6.72
N LEU A 189 -24.36 15.12 7.77
CA LEU A 189 -25.45 14.24 8.20
C LEU A 189 -26.55 14.97 9.00
N SER A 190 -26.23 16.13 9.59
CA SER A 190 -27.20 16.95 10.35
C SER A 190 -28.03 17.89 9.45
N GLU A 191 -27.60 18.15 8.22
CA GLU A 191 -28.26 19.11 7.31
C GLU A 191 -29.40 18.48 6.47
N PHE A 192 -29.59 17.16 6.54
CA PHE A 192 -30.66 16.42 5.84
C PHE A 192 -31.90 16.08 6.69
N ASP A 193 -32.09 16.73 7.84
CA ASP A 193 -33.36 16.62 8.58
C ASP A 193 -34.01 17.99 8.78
N PRO A 194 -34.81 18.42 7.79
CA PRO A 194 -36.10 18.96 8.19
C PRO A 194 -37.19 18.62 7.17
N LEU A 195 -37.88 17.47 7.25
CA LEU A 195 -39.26 17.33 6.72
C LEU A 195 -40.04 16.10 7.25
N LEU A 196 -39.92 15.75 8.53
CA LEU A 196 -40.90 14.89 9.20
C LEU A 196 -41.45 15.52 10.48
N ARG A 197 -41.99 16.74 10.35
CA ARG A 197 -42.95 17.26 11.33
C ARG A 197 -44.34 17.36 10.71
N GLU A 198 -45.17 16.43 11.19
CA GLU A 198 -46.54 16.71 11.62
C GLU A 198 -47.61 16.81 10.52
N ILE A 199 -48.19 15.65 10.19
CA ILE A 199 -49.61 15.58 9.89
C ILE A 199 -50.21 14.45 10.75
N ALA A 200 -51.01 14.85 11.73
CA ALA A 200 -51.76 13.98 12.62
C ALA A 200 -52.90 13.22 11.89
N PRO A 201 -53.37 12.07 12.41
CA PRO A 201 -54.42 11.27 11.77
C PRO A 201 -55.83 11.72 12.19
N GLY A 202 -56.78 11.72 11.24
CA GLY A 202 -58.20 11.93 11.48
C GLY A 202 -59.09 11.25 10.42
N PRO A 203 -60.35 10.87 10.73
CA PRO A 203 -60.82 9.50 10.51
C PRO A 203 -61.85 9.24 9.39
N LEU A 204 -61.84 7.97 8.94
CA LEU A 204 -62.92 7.13 8.40
C LEU A 204 -63.88 7.69 7.33
N THR A 205 -63.85 7.07 6.14
CA THR A 205 -65.09 6.68 5.41
C THR A 205 -64.78 5.57 4.40
N THR A 206 -65.48 4.45 4.53
CA THR A 206 -65.55 3.34 3.55
C THR A 206 -66.48 3.74 2.40
N PRO A 207 -66.35 3.12 1.20
CA PRO A 207 -67.22 1.98 0.90
C PRO A 207 -66.58 0.89 0.01
N SER A 208 -67.33 -0.21 -0.08
CA SER A 208 -67.04 -1.57 -0.54
C SER A 208 -66.76 -1.78 -2.05
N VAL A 209 -65.72 -2.58 -2.36
CA VAL A 209 -65.63 -3.85 -3.15
C VAL A 209 -66.72 -4.08 -4.25
N PRO A 210 -66.41 -4.55 -5.49
CA PRO A 210 -65.77 -5.87 -5.67
C PRO A 210 -64.86 -6.21 -6.86
N ALA A 211 -64.04 -7.23 -6.56
CA ALA A 211 -63.59 -8.40 -7.34
C ALA A 211 -62.55 -8.27 -8.48
N ASP A 212 -61.47 -9.03 -8.26
CA ASP A 212 -60.93 -10.12 -9.10
C ASP A 212 -59.50 -10.03 -9.67
N SER A 213 -58.88 -11.21 -9.60
CA SER A 213 -57.66 -11.75 -10.26
C SER A 213 -56.26 -11.44 -9.70
N ASP A 214 -55.72 -12.44 -9.01
CA ASP A 214 -54.48 -13.20 -9.31
C ASP A 214 -53.23 -12.43 -9.77
N VAL A 215 -52.11 -12.57 -9.04
CA VAL A 215 -51.03 -13.56 -9.31
C VAL A 215 -50.01 -13.47 -8.17
N ALA A 216 -49.77 -14.61 -7.51
CA ALA A 216 -48.69 -14.82 -6.56
C ALA A 216 -47.40 -15.24 -7.27
N TRP A 217 -46.24 -14.70 -6.84
CA TRP A 217 -44.96 -15.40 -6.90
C TRP A 217 -44.05 -14.93 -5.76
N SER A 218 -44.01 -15.73 -4.70
CA SER A 218 -42.83 -15.92 -3.86
C SER A 218 -42.21 -17.27 -4.24
N PHE A 219 -40.88 -17.35 -4.31
CA PHE A 219 -39.98 -18.50 -4.06
C PHE A 219 -38.58 -18.10 -4.59
N LEU A 220 -37.61 -17.84 -3.69
CA LEU A 220 -36.58 -18.77 -3.19
C LEU A 220 -35.42 -19.04 -4.16
N GLU A 221 -34.28 -18.46 -3.78
CA GLU A 221 -33.03 -19.16 -3.48
C GLU A 221 -32.19 -19.82 -4.60
N ARG A 222 -30.88 -19.51 -4.48
CA ARG A 222 -29.73 -20.41 -4.61
C ARG A 222 -29.22 -20.67 -6.04
N CYS A 223 -27.98 -20.23 -6.28
CA CYS A 223 -27.05 -20.95 -7.13
C CYS A 223 -25.65 -20.94 -6.48
N SER A 224 -25.27 -22.11 -5.98
CA SER A 224 -23.90 -22.50 -5.67
C SER A 224 -23.15 -22.79 -6.97
N ILE A 225 -21.88 -22.39 -7.08
CA ILE A 225 -20.91 -23.03 -7.98
C ILE A 225 -19.64 -23.34 -7.21
N SER A 226 -19.28 -24.62 -7.22
CA SER A 226 -18.11 -25.26 -6.61
C SER A 226 -16.88 -25.25 -7.55
N PRO A 227 -15.68 -25.65 -7.07
CA PRO A 227 -14.39 -25.16 -7.54
C PRO A 227 -13.70 -26.07 -8.55
N ALA A 228 -12.77 -25.53 -9.36
CA ALA A 228 -11.74 -26.33 -10.02
C ALA A 228 -10.50 -25.52 -10.46
N LEU A 229 -9.33 -26.12 -10.21
CA LEU A 229 -8.05 -26.08 -10.96
C LEU A 229 -7.04 -24.93 -10.79
N GLN A 230 -6.11 -25.18 -9.86
CA GLN A 230 -4.64 -25.01 -9.85
C GLN A 230 -3.91 -24.25 -10.98
N ALA A 231 -3.02 -23.32 -10.57
CA ALA A 231 -1.56 -23.43 -10.76
C ALA A 231 -0.80 -22.35 -9.94
N PRO A 232 0.35 -22.65 -9.29
CA PRO A 232 1.09 -21.71 -8.46
C PRO A 232 2.16 -20.96 -9.27
N LEU A 233 2.22 -19.63 -9.16
CA LEU A 233 3.42 -18.88 -9.50
C LEU A 233 4.21 -18.60 -8.22
N LEU A 234 5.34 -19.30 -8.10
CA LEU A 234 6.38 -19.05 -7.10
C LEU A 234 6.85 -17.60 -7.21
N VAL A 235 6.83 -16.90 -6.07
CA VAL A 235 7.66 -15.73 -5.84
C VAL A 235 8.82 -16.20 -4.98
N PRO A 236 10.10 -15.97 -5.35
CA PRO A 236 11.21 -16.37 -4.50
C PRO A 236 11.20 -15.52 -3.23
N ALA A 237 11.23 -16.21 -2.09
CA ALA A 237 11.50 -15.59 -0.81
C ALA A 237 12.95 -15.11 -0.79
N SER A 238 13.18 -13.85 -0.42
CA SER A 238 14.47 -13.40 0.06
C SER A 238 14.24 -12.45 1.23
N SER A 239 14.58 -12.99 2.40
CA SER A 239 15.08 -12.31 3.59
C SER A 239 14.17 -11.28 4.26
N VAL A 240 13.22 -11.77 5.06
CA VAL A 240 12.74 -11.04 6.24
C VAL A 240 13.80 -11.19 7.32
N VAL A 241 14.52 -10.10 7.60
CA VAL A 241 15.30 -9.95 8.83
C VAL A 241 14.31 -9.65 9.95
N LEU A 242 14.10 -10.58 10.88
CA LEU A 242 13.39 -10.31 12.13
C LEU A 242 14.30 -9.53 13.10
N PRO A 243 13.76 -8.59 13.88
CA PRO A 243 14.52 -7.85 14.89
C PRO A 243 14.86 -8.77 16.08
N GLN A 244 16.13 -8.74 16.50
CA GLN A 244 16.59 -9.40 17.71
C GLN A 244 15.98 -8.71 18.94
N ALA A 245 15.14 -9.44 19.67
CA ALA A 245 14.75 -9.09 21.02
C ALA A 245 15.92 -9.38 21.98
N HIS A 246 16.27 -8.39 22.79
CA HIS A 246 17.17 -8.54 23.92
C HIS A 246 16.56 -9.48 24.97
N CYS A 247 17.28 -10.54 25.33
CA CYS A 247 16.98 -11.34 26.51
C CYS A 247 18.21 -11.40 27.42
N THR A 248 18.02 -10.88 28.64
CA THR A 248 18.93 -10.90 29.78
C THR A 248 19.22 -12.32 30.26
N ALA A 249 20.47 -12.56 30.62
CA ALA A 249 20.99 -13.84 31.09
C ALA A 249 20.59 -14.18 32.54
N HIS A 250 20.24 -15.44 32.79
CA HIS A 250 20.52 -16.13 34.06
C HIS A 250 20.75 -17.64 33.80
N PRO A 251 21.70 -18.31 34.49
CA PRO A 251 22.14 -19.66 34.15
C PRO A 251 21.46 -20.72 35.02
N VAL A 252 20.91 -21.78 34.42
CA VAL A 252 20.65 -23.03 35.14
C VAL A 252 21.00 -24.24 34.26
N ASN A 253 21.93 -25.03 34.78
CA ASN A 253 22.39 -26.34 34.32
C ASN A 253 21.25 -27.36 34.19
N ARG A 254 21.10 -28.02 33.03
CA ARG A 254 20.70 -29.45 32.93
C ARG A 254 20.91 -30.00 31.50
N PRO A 255 21.31 -31.27 31.35
CA PRO A 255 21.71 -31.84 30.06
C PRO A 255 20.52 -32.29 29.22
N CYS A 256 20.54 -31.99 27.92
CA CYS A 256 19.57 -32.49 26.94
C CYS A 256 20.07 -33.80 26.32
N VAL A 257 19.25 -34.85 26.48
CA VAL A 257 19.36 -36.16 25.84
C VAL A 257 18.98 -36.01 24.35
N GLN A 258 19.84 -36.48 23.45
CA GLN A 258 19.56 -36.54 22.01
C GLN A 258 18.70 -37.77 21.66
N PRO A 259 17.73 -37.65 20.73
CA PRO A 259 17.30 -38.77 19.93
C PRO A 259 18.13 -38.85 18.64
N VAL A 260 18.75 -40.00 18.47
CA VAL A 260 19.42 -40.46 17.26
C VAL A 260 18.38 -40.65 16.16
N THR A 261 18.60 -40.08 14.97
CA THR A 261 17.92 -40.53 13.77
C THR A 261 18.95 -40.73 12.68
N THR A 262 19.11 -42.00 12.33
CA THR A 262 19.98 -42.54 11.29
C THR A 262 19.46 -42.16 9.90
N CYS A 263 20.31 -41.53 9.08
CA CYS A 263 20.18 -41.57 7.62
C CYS A 263 21.35 -42.37 7.07
N SER A 264 21.03 -43.50 6.43
CA SER A 264 21.96 -44.39 5.75
C SER A 264 22.43 -43.77 4.43
N MET A 265 23.69 -44.08 4.12
CA MET A 265 24.45 -43.71 2.93
C MET A 265 23.93 -44.37 1.66
N ASP A 266 24.17 -43.74 0.50
CA ASP A 266 24.97 -44.40 -0.55
C ASP A 266 25.51 -43.44 -1.66
N THR A 267 26.86 -43.34 -1.68
CA THR A 267 27.82 -43.45 -2.82
C THR A 267 27.59 -42.67 -4.14
N HIS A 268 28.30 -41.54 -4.42
CA HIS A 268 29.63 -41.34 -5.09
C HIS A 268 29.62 -41.30 -6.65
N PRO A 269 30.64 -40.75 -7.37
CA PRO A 269 31.23 -39.38 -7.33
C PRO A 269 31.51 -38.79 -8.75
N VAL A 270 31.75 -37.47 -8.88
CA VAL A 270 32.54 -36.90 -10.00
C VAL A 270 33.47 -35.80 -9.47
N LEU A 271 34.76 -35.99 -9.70
CA LEU A 271 35.88 -35.07 -9.46
C LEU A 271 35.88 -33.93 -10.49
N ILE A 272 36.33 -32.73 -10.07
CA ILE A 272 37.49 -32.01 -10.65
C ILE A 272 37.78 -30.72 -9.85
N THR A 273 38.94 -30.77 -9.20
CA THR A 273 39.89 -29.73 -8.75
C THR A 273 39.62 -28.23 -8.98
N SER A 274 39.83 -27.43 -7.93
CA SER A 274 40.84 -26.35 -7.93
C SER A 274 41.06 -25.85 -6.49
N ALA A 275 42.29 -25.99 -6.01
CA ALA A 275 42.76 -25.49 -4.73
C ALA A 275 43.20 -24.02 -4.82
N ARG A 276 42.93 -23.24 -3.77
CA ARG A 276 43.87 -22.23 -3.23
C ARG A 276 43.56 -21.96 -1.75
N PRO A 277 44.59 -21.89 -0.87
CA PRO A 277 44.41 -21.77 0.56
C PRO A 277 44.38 -20.29 1.01
N CYS A 278 43.49 -19.97 1.95
CA CYS A 278 43.59 -18.75 2.75
C CYS A 278 44.11 -19.11 4.15
N LEU A 279 45.33 -18.66 4.42
CA LEU A 279 45.94 -18.61 5.75
C LEU A 279 45.15 -17.64 6.63
N GLY A 280 44.76 -18.08 7.84
CA GLY A 280 44.11 -17.23 8.83
C GLY A 280 44.26 -17.82 10.22
N SER A 281 45.17 -17.24 10.99
CA SER A 281 45.63 -17.65 12.32
C SER A 281 44.56 -17.41 13.40
N CYS A 282 44.19 -18.44 14.17
CA CYS A 282 43.39 -18.28 15.40
C CYS A 282 44.31 -18.18 16.62
N ARG A 283 44.35 -17.00 17.24
CA ARG A 283 44.94 -16.75 18.56
C ARG A 283 43.89 -17.06 19.63
N VAL A 284 44.23 -17.91 20.59
CA VAL A 284 43.45 -18.14 21.82
C VAL A 284 43.95 -17.15 22.88
N PRO A 285 43.09 -16.38 23.55
CA PRO A 285 43.47 -15.69 24.78
C PRO A 285 43.35 -16.66 25.97
N THR A 286 44.33 -16.51 26.87
CA THR A 286 44.58 -17.18 28.15
C THR A 286 43.36 -17.43 29.03
#